data_AF-A0A3D4QGE9-F1
#
_entry.id   AF-A0A3D4QGE9-F1
#
_cell.length_a   1.000
_cell.length_b   1.000
_cell.length_c   1.000
_cell.angle_alpha   90.00
_cell.angle_beta   90.00
_cell.angle_gamma   90.00
#
_symmetry.space_group_name_H-M   'P 1'
#
loop_
_entity.id
_entity.type
_entity.pdbx_description
1 polymer ?
#
loop_
_entity_poly.entity_id
_entity_poly.type
_entity_poly.pdbx_seq_one_letter_code
_entity_poly.pdbx_strand_id
1 'polypeptide(L)' 'MSASAESCPALVLNADFRPLSYFPLSLWSWQDTLKAVFLDRV' A
#
# COMPACT_ATOMS: atom_id res chain seq x y z
N MET A 1 -14.37 20.81 -3.58
CA MET A 1 -12.92 20.72 -3.37
C MET A 1 -12.49 19.33 -3.79
N SER A 2 -11.96 19.18 -5.00
CA SER A 2 -11.37 17.90 -5.42
C SER A 2 -10.10 17.74 -4.60
N ALA A 3 -10.05 16.79 -3.67
CA ALA A 3 -8.79 16.44 -3.03
C ALA A 3 -7.82 16.05 -4.15
N SER A 4 -6.73 16.79 -4.31
CA SER A 4 -5.67 16.42 -5.25
C SER A 4 -5.21 15.04 -4.83
N ALA A 5 -5.28 14.03 -5.70
CA ALA A 5 -4.81 12.67 -5.41
C ALA A 5 -3.32 12.67 -4.96
N GLU A 6 -2.60 13.73 -5.31
CA GLU A 6 -1.23 14.06 -4.89
C GLU A 6 -1.06 14.21 -3.36
N SER A 7 -2.14 14.51 -2.63
CA SER A 7 -2.14 14.69 -1.18
C SER A 7 -2.50 13.43 -0.39
N CYS A 8 -2.80 12.32 -1.07
CA CYS A 8 -3.08 11.03 -0.45
C CYS A 8 -1.97 10.02 -0.84
N PRO A 9 -1.36 9.31 0.12
CA PRO A 9 -0.45 8.22 -0.22
C PRO A 9 -1.23 7.13 -0.98
N ALA A 10 -1.00 7.02 -2.28
CA ALA A 10 -1.66 6.05 -3.16
C ALA A 10 -0.60 5.21 -3.88
N LEU A 11 -0.79 3.88 -3.89
CA LEU A 11 0.08 2.96 -4.58
C LEU A 11 -0.24 3.02 -6.08
N VAL A 12 0.71 3.52 -6.88
CA VAL A 12 0.57 3.58 -8.34
C VAL A 12 1.10 2.28 -8.95
N LEU A 13 0.21 1.57 -9.66
CA LEU A 13 0.51 0.30 -10.33
C LEU A 13 0.54 0.49 -11.86
N ASN A 14 1.40 -0.28 -12.53
CA ASN A 14 1.33 -0.52 -13.98
C ASN A 14 0.11 -1.39 -14.33
N ALA A 15 -0.24 -1.45 -15.62
CA ALA A 15 -1.33 -2.29 -16.14
C ALA A 15 -1.11 -3.80 -15.92
N ASP A 16 0.12 -4.22 -15.61
CA ASP A 16 0.48 -5.57 -15.19
C ASP A 16 0.50 -5.76 -13.66
N PHE A 17 -0.10 -4.82 -12.92
CA PHE A 17 -0.21 -4.77 -11.46
C PHE A 17 1.13 -4.70 -10.71
N ARG A 18 2.23 -4.29 -11.37
CA ARG A 18 3.53 -4.07 -10.74
C ARG A 18 3.68 -2.62 -10.28
N PRO A 19 4.34 -2.33 -9.15
CA PRO A 19 4.54 -0.97 -8.69
C PRO A 19 5.40 -0.18 -9.71
N LEU A 20 4.91 0.99 -10.11
CA LEU A 20 5.66 1.94 -10.94
C LEU A 20 6.65 2.67 -10.02
N SER A 21 7.75 2.02 -9.65
CA SER A 21 8.83 2.53 -8.77
C SER A 21 8.37 3.52 -7.69
N TYR A 22 7.67 3.01 -6.68
CA TYR A 22 7.47 3.72 -5.41
C TYR A 22 7.73 2.74 -4.28
N PHE A 23 8.46 3.18 -3.25
CA PHE A 23 8.64 2.40 -2.02
C PHE A 23 7.27 1.96 -1.50
N PRO A 24 7.13 0.74 -0.96
CA PRO A 24 5.83 0.26 -0.56
C PRO A 24 5.28 1.18 0.54
N LEU A 25 4.03 1.61 0.39
CA LEU A 25 3.32 2.42 1.40
C LEU A 25 3.23 1.71 2.77
N SER A 26 3.54 0.42 2.80
CA SER A 26 3.77 -0.41 3.98
C SER A 26 5.20 -0.96 3.93
N LEU A 27 5.97 -0.78 5.00
CA LEU A 27 7.27 -1.46 5.19
C LEU A 27 7.12 -2.99 5.32
N TRP A 28 5.89 -3.47 5.56
CA TRP A 28 5.59 -4.88 5.74
C TRP A 28 5.00 -5.50 4.48
N SER A 29 5.32 -6.77 4.25
CA SER A 29 4.67 -7.56 3.22
C SER A 29 3.17 -7.70 3.53
N TRP A 30 2.33 -7.76 2.49
CA TRP A 30 0.88 -7.93 2.68
C TRP A 30 0.56 -9.24 3.41
N GLN A 31 1.40 -10.28 3.26
CA GLN A 31 1.27 -11.53 3.99
C GLN A 31 1.50 -11.35 5.49
N ASP A 32 2.49 -10.55 5.88
CA ASP A 32 2.79 -10.28 7.29
C ASP A 32 1.71 -9.40 7.93
N THR A 33 1.13 -8.47 7.16
CA THR A 33 -0.05 -7.71 7.58
C THR A 33 -1.23 -8.62 7.90
N LEU A 34 -1.57 -9.58 7.02
CA LEU A 34 -2.66 -10.53 7.28
C LEU A 34 -2.40 -11.35 8.55
N LYS A 35 -1.19 -11.89 8.70
CA LYS A 35 -0.82 -12.66 9.90
C LYS A 35 -0.95 -11.83 11.17
N ALA A 36 -0.54 -10.56 11.13
CA ALA A 36 -0.61 -9.69 12.30
C ALA A 36 -2.05 -9.35 12.69
N VAL A 37 -2.94 -9.13 11.73
CA VAL A 37 -4.39 -8.93 11.99
C VAL A 37 -5.01 -10.17 12.62
N PHE A 38 -4.73 -11.37 12.10
CA PHE A 38 -5.25 -12.62 12.67
C PHE A 38 -4.72 -12.92 14.08
N LEU A 39 -3.52 -12.42 14.39
CA LEU A 39 -2.89 -12.60 15.69
C LEU A 39 -3.16 -11.43 16.65
N ASP A 40 -3.96 -10.44 16.25
CA ASP A 40 -4.28 -9.24 17.03
C ASP A 40 -3.01 -8.45 17.46
N ARG A 41 -2.06 -8.32 16.53
CA ARG A 41 -0.73 -7.69 16.74
C ARG A 41 -0.58 -6.33 16.06
N VAL A 42 -1.68 -5.72 15.60
CA VAL A 42 -1.70 -4.44 14.87
C VAL A 42 -2.35 -3.35 15.72
#